data_AF-A0A197SM16-F1
#
_entry.id   AF-A0A197SM16-F1
#
_cell.length_a   1.000
_cell.length_b   1.000
_cell.length_c   1.000
_cell.angle_alpha   90.00
_cell.angle_beta   90.00
_cell.angle_gamma   90.00
#
_symmetry.space_group_name_H-M   'P 1'
#
loop_
_entity.id
_entity.type
_entity.pdbx_description
1 polymer ?
#
loop_
_entity_poly.entity_id
_entity_poly.type
_entity_poly.pdbx_seq_one_letter_code
_entity_poly.pdbx_strand_id
1 'polypeptide(L)'
;MRTLGQGVPFTQQTSGSSGSGRRRKLGTPSEGERPAGSAEAERPGPSPTSLMSPPSEGQGRAYAIGAPDEGAEGPEPLDGPGGAVEVANRPHPRPVDDELPPEPLDNPRRLLVWPAPDVSTQQALSDRGYRPVVVHSREEVDAQIAAFPAALFVDPLTGPITRTALQSLRQAAVAAEVPVLVTAGLGQATREAAYGADPAVLLKALAPRDSEQHPPRVLLIEEHEEIALALTATLERRGMQVARAATDTEAVTLAGQMRPNLVVMDLMQVRRRRAGIVDWLRANGQLNHTPLVVYTSAGLNQPELPKLSAGETVLFLAERSTSAEVQGRIVDLLAKIGTN
;
A
#
# COMPACT_ATOMS: atom_id res chain seq x y z
N MET A 1 -44.09 -69.48 -7.86
CA MET A 1 -44.13 -69.11 -9.30
C MET A 1 -42.75 -68.60 -9.68
N ARG A 2 -42.10 -69.06 -10.77
CA ARG A 2 -42.16 -68.49 -12.15
C ARG A 2 -41.97 -66.96 -12.15
N THR A 3 -41.00 -66.34 -12.82
CA THR A 3 -39.82 -66.77 -13.66
C THR A 3 -38.73 -65.67 -13.55
N LEU A 4 -37.42 -65.95 -13.55
CA LEU A 4 -36.53 -66.23 -14.69
C LEU A 4 -36.61 -65.20 -15.84
N GLY A 5 -35.47 -64.58 -16.18
CA GLY A 5 -35.31 -63.68 -17.36
C GLY A 5 -33.97 -62.93 -17.36
N GLN A 6 -33.03 -63.32 -18.23
CA GLN A 6 -31.79 -62.57 -18.54
C GLN A 6 -31.99 -61.68 -19.78
N GLY A 7 -31.16 -60.65 -19.94
CA GLY A 7 -30.99 -59.90 -21.18
C GLY A 7 -29.67 -59.10 -21.17
N VAL A 8 -28.87 -59.22 -22.23
CA VAL A 8 -27.58 -58.53 -22.43
C VAL A 8 -27.66 -57.65 -23.70
N PRO A 9 -26.66 -56.81 -24.04
CA PRO A 9 -26.92 -55.49 -24.62
C PRO A 9 -27.02 -55.46 -26.14
N PHE A 10 -27.42 -54.31 -26.69
CA PHE A 10 -27.29 -54.00 -28.10
C PHE A 10 -26.62 -52.64 -28.33
N THR A 11 -25.63 -52.64 -29.23
CA THR A 11 -25.06 -51.44 -29.85
C THR A 11 -25.80 -51.14 -31.16
N GLN A 12 -25.92 -49.87 -31.53
CA GLN A 12 -26.11 -49.53 -32.95
C GLN A 12 -25.53 -48.16 -33.29
N GLN A 13 -24.82 -48.11 -34.42
CA GLN A 13 -24.43 -46.87 -35.10
C GLN A 13 -25.56 -46.45 -36.05
N THR A 14 -25.73 -45.14 -36.25
CA THR A 14 -26.36 -44.57 -37.45
C THR A 14 -25.51 -43.41 -37.97
N SER A 15 -25.66 -43.06 -39.24
CA SER A 15 -24.68 -42.27 -39.98
C SER A 15 -25.30 -41.31 -41.00
N GLY A 16 -24.55 -40.26 -41.35
CA GLY A 16 -24.89 -39.30 -42.41
C GLY A 16 -25.86 -38.17 -42.02
N SER A 17 -26.12 -37.19 -42.90
CA SER A 17 -25.40 -36.81 -44.12
C SER A 17 -25.81 -35.39 -44.56
N SER A 18 -24.85 -34.64 -45.12
CA SER A 18 -25.02 -33.54 -46.10
C SER A 18 -25.98 -32.36 -45.82
N GLY A 19 -25.42 -31.14 -45.80
CA GLY A 19 -26.16 -29.88 -45.94
C GLY A 19 -25.30 -28.80 -46.61
N SER A 20 -25.54 -28.51 -47.89
CA SER A 20 -24.69 -27.63 -48.73
C SER A 20 -25.28 -26.23 -48.91
N GLY A 21 -24.46 -25.18 -48.79
CA GLY A 21 -24.84 -23.76 -48.95
C GLY A 21 -23.82 -22.96 -49.77
N ARG A 22 -24.29 -22.10 -50.70
CA ARG A 22 -23.47 -21.50 -51.78
C ARG A 22 -23.08 -20.01 -51.57
N ARG A 23 -21.76 -19.77 -51.51
CA ARG A 23 -20.96 -18.93 -52.45
C ARG A 23 -21.39 -17.47 -52.78
N ARG A 24 -20.64 -16.49 -52.23
CA ARG A 24 -20.17 -15.15 -52.74
C ARG A 24 -19.09 -14.68 -51.73
N LYS A 25 -17.94 -14.02 -51.97
CA LYS A 25 -17.11 -13.54 -53.10
C LYS A 25 -17.57 -12.38 -54.02
N LEU A 26 -17.28 -11.15 -53.58
CA LEU A 26 -16.66 -9.98 -54.28
C LEU A 26 -16.41 -8.90 -53.17
N GLY A 27 -15.42 -8.00 -53.18
CA GLY A 27 -14.22 -7.79 -54.01
C GLY A 27 -13.55 -6.44 -53.61
N THR A 28 -12.21 -6.34 -53.61
CA THR A 28 -11.46 -5.08 -53.39
C THR A 28 -11.18 -4.35 -54.69
N PRO A 29 -11.16 -2.99 -54.68
CA PRO A 29 -9.92 -2.20 -54.79
C PRO A 29 -9.97 -0.90 -53.93
N SER A 30 -9.01 0.05 -53.89
CA SER A 30 -7.52 0.04 -53.99
C SER A 30 -6.99 1.41 -53.47
N GLU A 31 -5.67 1.64 -53.53
CA GLU A 31 -4.91 2.76 -52.94
C GLU A 31 -5.22 4.19 -53.43
N GLY A 32 -4.69 5.18 -52.70
CA GLY A 32 -4.60 6.61 -53.01
C GLY A 32 -4.90 7.49 -51.79
N GLU A 33 -4.12 8.50 -51.39
CA GLU A 33 -2.78 8.95 -51.80
C GLU A 33 -2.16 9.82 -50.68
N ARG A 34 -0.84 10.08 -50.71
CA ARG A 34 -0.19 11.13 -49.90
C ARG A 34 0.20 12.29 -50.83
N PRO A 35 0.24 13.53 -50.32
CA PRO A 35 1.55 14.21 -50.28
C PRO A 35 1.81 14.93 -48.94
N ALA A 36 2.94 15.65 -48.87
CA ALA A 36 3.41 16.37 -47.69
C ALA A 36 3.74 17.85 -48.02
N GLY A 37 3.74 18.68 -46.98
CA GLY A 37 4.26 20.05 -46.96
C GLY A 37 4.04 20.63 -45.55
N SER A 38 5.04 21.03 -44.76
CA SER A 38 6.11 22.03 -44.95
C SER A 38 5.66 23.46 -44.63
N ALA A 39 5.90 23.90 -43.38
CA ALA A 39 5.93 25.30 -42.99
C ALA A 39 6.80 25.48 -41.73
N GLU A 40 7.87 26.26 -41.84
CA GLU A 40 8.50 26.92 -40.69
C GLU A 40 7.70 28.19 -40.35
N ALA A 41 7.68 28.59 -39.07
CA ALA A 41 7.23 29.92 -38.66
C ALA A 41 7.92 30.34 -37.36
N GLU A 42 8.30 31.61 -37.28
CA GLU A 42 9.19 32.16 -36.26
C GLU A 42 8.53 32.44 -34.90
N ARG A 43 9.36 32.78 -33.91
CA ARG A 43 8.93 33.44 -32.66
C ARG A 43 8.41 34.85 -32.99
N PRO A 44 7.54 35.43 -32.13
CA PRO A 44 8.13 36.28 -31.09
C PRO A 44 7.50 36.03 -29.70
N GLY A 45 8.22 36.44 -28.65
CA GLY A 45 7.66 36.62 -27.31
C GLY A 45 7.74 38.09 -26.89
N PRO A 46 6.88 38.55 -25.96
CA PRO A 46 7.11 39.78 -25.22
C PRO A 46 7.54 39.52 -23.76
N SER A 47 8.18 40.53 -23.17
CA SER A 47 8.84 40.52 -21.86
C SER A 47 7.87 40.56 -20.65
N PRO A 48 8.32 40.18 -19.43
CA PRO A 48 7.50 40.27 -18.23
C PRO A 48 7.23 41.72 -17.79
N THR A 49 6.02 41.99 -17.31
CA THR A 49 5.62 43.30 -16.77
C THR A 49 6.11 43.46 -15.34
N SER A 50 7.00 44.43 -15.09
CA SER A 50 7.36 44.84 -13.73
C SER A 50 6.20 45.56 -13.06
N LEU A 51 5.91 45.23 -11.80
CA LEU A 51 5.20 46.12 -10.88
C LEU A 51 6.22 46.70 -9.88
N MET A 52 6.44 48.01 -9.98
CA MET A 52 7.37 48.75 -9.15
C MET A 52 6.75 49.08 -7.78
N SER A 53 7.55 49.01 -6.73
CA SER A 53 7.18 49.53 -5.41
C SER A 53 7.19 51.07 -5.41
N PRO A 54 6.22 51.73 -4.75
CA PRO A 54 6.42 53.03 -4.12
C PRO A 54 7.00 52.87 -2.69
N PRO A 55 7.62 53.92 -2.11
CA PRO A 55 8.44 53.79 -0.90
C PRO A 55 7.66 53.98 0.41
N SER A 56 8.25 53.50 1.50
CA SER A 56 8.04 54.05 2.86
C SER A 56 9.34 54.70 3.35
N GLU A 57 9.22 55.88 3.97
CA GLU A 57 10.36 56.73 4.30
C GLU A 57 11.08 56.30 5.59
N GLY A 58 12.39 56.52 5.64
CA GLY A 58 13.20 56.22 6.83
C GLY A 58 13.10 57.30 7.91
N GLN A 59 12.81 56.90 9.15
CA GLN A 59 13.09 57.71 10.35
C GLN A 59 13.88 56.89 11.37
N GLY A 60 15.20 56.85 11.21
CA GLY A 60 16.10 56.30 12.21
C GLY A 60 16.15 57.20 13.45
N ARG A 61 15.43 56.84 14.51
CA ARG A 61 15.49 57.54 15.80
C ARG A 61 16.69 57.04 16.61
N ALA A 62 17.81 57.74 16.49
CA ALA A 62 18.96 57.53 17.35
C ALA A 62 18.64 58.02 18.78
N TYR A 63 18.67 57.12 19.76
CA TYR A 63 18.60 57.46 21.17
C TYR A 63 20.02 57.60 21.73
N ALA A 64 20.39 58.80 22.15
CA ALA A 64 21.64 59.02 22.87
C ALA A 64 21.49 58.52 24.31
N ILE A 65 22.26 57.50 24.67
CA ILE A 65 22.34 57.02 26.06
C ILE A 65 23.31 57.93 26.80
N GLY A 66 22.78 58.93 27.51
CA GLY A 66 23.54 59.64 28.54
C GLY A 66 23.77 58.75 29.75
N ALA A 67 24.96 58.83 30.34
CA ALA A 67 25.20 58.22 31.66
C ALA A 67 24.48 59.05 32.75
N PRO A 68 23.85 58.42 33.75
CA PRO A 68 23.33 59.12 34.91
C PRO A 68 24.45 59.51 35.88
N ASP A 69 24.31 60.66 36.53
CA ASP A 69 25.24 61.18 37.52
C ASP A 69 25.23 60.37 38.84
N GLU A 70 26.27 60.54 39.66
CA GLU A 70 26.37 59.96 41.00
C GLU A 70 25.39 60.62 41.99
N GLY A 71 24.75 59.81 42.84
CA GLY A 71 24.09 60.29 44.06
C GLY A 71 22.57 60.41 44.02
N ALA A 72 21.87 59.27 44.09
CA ALA A 72 20.46 59.20 44.48
C ALA A 72 20.24 58.05 45.49
N GLU A 73 19.63 58.42 46.61
CA GLU A 73 19.44 57.66 47.84
C GLU A 73 18.93 56.21 47.65
N GLY A 74 19.61 55.25 48.29
CA GLY A 74 19.11 53.88 48.45
C GLY A 74 18.13 53.78 49.64
N PRO A 75 17.06 52.96 49.54
CA PRO A 75 16.05 52.85 50.60
C PRO A 75 16.56 52.11 51.85
N GLU A 76 16.02 52.47 53.02
CA GLU A 76 16.42 51.94 54.33
C GLU A 76 16.05 50.45 54.55
N PRO A 77 16.85 49.67 55.30
CA PRO A 77 16.48 48.31 55.72
C PRO A 77 15.38 48.31 56.80
N LEU A 78 14.20 47.80 56.44
CA LEU A 78 13.08 47.55 57.37
C LEU A 78 13.22 46.18 58.06
N ASP A 79 14.20 46.04 58.95
CA ASP A 79 14.40 44.83 59.77
C ASP A 79 13.32 44.70 60.88
N GLY A 80 12.15 44.19 60.50
CA GLY A 80 11.11 43.75 61.43
C GLY A 80 11.42 42.37 62.06
N PRO A 81 10.95 42.09 63.29
CA PRO A 81 11.25 40.84 63.99
C PRO A 81 10.44 39.65 63.43
N GLY A 82 10.88 39.12 62.29
CA GLY A 82 10.29 37.98 61.58
C GLY A 82 11.24 37.36 60.56
N GLY A 83 12.52 37.22 60.95
CA GLY A 83 13.63 36.99 60.02
C GLY A 83 13.62 35.66 59.26
N ALA A 84 14.21 35.71 58.06
CA ALA A 84 14.72 34.59 57.27
C ALA A 84 13.79 33.37 57.09
N VAL A 85 12.85 33.47 56.14
CA VAL A 85 12.41 32.28 55.40
C VAL A 85 13.47 31.99 54.33
N GLU A 86 14.28 30.94 54.55
CA GLU A 86 15.19 30.44 53.51
C GLU A 86 14.39 29.92 52.33
N VAL A 87 14.30 30.71 51.25
CA VAL A 87 13.82 30.23 49.94
C VAL A 87 14.92 29.36 49.36
N ALA A 88 14.99 28.11 49.83
CA ALA A 88 15.91 27.10 49.36
C ALA A 88 15.67 26.87 47.85
N ASN A 89 16.53 27.46 47.02
CA ASN A 89 16.51 27.30 45.57
C ASN A 89 17.00 25.90 45.18
N ARG A 90 16.22 24.88 45.56
CA ARG A 90 16.23 23.61 44.86
C ARG A 90 15.71 23.90 43.45
N PRO A 91 16.44 23.52 42.39
CA PRO A 91 15.83 23.46 41.08
C PRO A 91 14.62 22.56 41.23
N HIS A 92 13.44 23.09 40.91
CA HIS A 92 12.28 22.23 40.78
C HIS A 92 12.68 21.19 39.73
N PRO A 93 12.56 19.88 39.99
CA PRO A 93 12.59 18.95 38.89
C PRO A 93 11.53 19.46 37.92
N ARG A 94 11.92 19.72 36.66
CA ARG A 94 10.93 19.75 35.60
C ARG A 94 10.11 18.47 35.78
N PRO A 95 8.78 18.48 35.56
CA PRO A 95 8.13 17.22 35.28
C PRO A 95 8.98 16.55 34.20
N VAL A 96 9.60 15.43 34.55
CA VAL A 96 9.91 14.45 33.52
C VAL A 96 8.58 14.21 32.84
N ASP A 97 8.55 14.25 31.52
CA ASP A 97 7.39 13.73 30.83
C ASP A 97 7.20 12.31 31.38
N ASP A 98 6.04 12.05 31.99
CA ASP A 98 5.64 10.69 32.29
C ASP A 98 5.43 10.04 30.92
N GLU A 99 6.53 9.54 30.34
CA GLU A 99 6.50 8.50 29.33
C GLU A 99 5.63 7.40 29.95
N LEU A 100 4.36 7.34 29.53
CA LEU A 100 3.39 6.41 30.08
C LEU A 100 4.06 5.03 30.08
N PRO A 101 4.19 4.37 31.26
CA PRO A 101 4.89 3.10 31.32
C PRO A 101 4.25 2.18 30.28
N PRO A 102 5.04 1.69 29.29
CA PRO A 102 4.48 1.16 28.05
C PRO A 102 3.45 0.10 28.37
N GLU A 103 2.22 0.27 27.86
CA GLU A 103 1.07 -0.50 28.36
C GLU A 103 1.40 -2.00 28.44
N PRO A 104 1.08 -2.67 29.57
CA PRO A 104 1.39 -4.09 29.74
C PRO A 104 0.96 -4.91 28.53
N LEU A 105 1.90 -5.65 27.94
CA LEU A 105 1.71 -6.39 26.68
C LEU A 105 0.65 -7.51 26.75
N ASP A 106 0.00 -7.69 27.90
CA ASP A 106 -1.18 -8.54 28.11
C ASP A 106 -2.45 -8.04 27.39
N ASN A 107 -2.53 -6.75 27.02
CA ASN A 107 -3.67 -6.23 26.26
C ASN A 107 -3.51 -6.58 24.76
N PRO A 108 -4.37 -7.43 24.16
CA PRO A 108 -4.17 -7.89 22.78
C PRO A 108 -4.27 -6.74 21.78
N ARG A 109 -3.18 -6.53 21.03
CA ARG A 109 -2.96 -5.39 20.12
C ARG A 109 -4.08 -5.30 19.09
N ARG A 110 -4.73 -4.14 19.02
CA ARG A 110 -5.87 -3.92 18.13
C ARG A 110 -5.42 -3.95 16.68
N LEU A 111 -6.10 -4.72 15.85
CA LEU A 111 -5.87 -4.80 14.41
C LEU A 111 -7.18 -4.42 13.71
N LEU A 112 -7.18 -3.40 12.86
CA LEU A 112 -8.35 -3.10 12.04
C LEU A 112 -8.40 -4.11 10.89
N VAL A 113 -9.58 -4.67 10.61
CA VAL A 113 -9.72 -5.71 9.57
C VAL A 113 -10.89 -5.40 8.64
N TRP A 114 -10.69 -5.55 7.33
CA TRP A 114 -11.77 -5.42 6.33
C TRP A 114 -11.56 -6.27 5.07
N PRO A 115 -12.60 -6.93 4.52
CA PRO A 115 -13.84 -7.36 5.19
C PRO A 115 -13.58 -8.25 6.42
N ALA A 116 -14.65 -8.69 7.10
CA ALA A 116 -14.53 -9.54 8.29
C ALA A 116 -13.71 -10.82 7.98
N PRO A 117 -12.70 -11.17 8.78
CA PRO A 117 -11.83 -12.31 8.49
C PRO A 117 -12.58 -13.64 8.66
N ASP A 118 -12.12 -14.68 7.95
CA ASP A 118 -12.62 -16.05 8.19
C ASP A 118 -12.21 -16.56 9.57
N VAL A 119 -12.91 -17.58 10.07
CA VAL A 119 -12.71 -18.13 11.43
C VAL A 119 -11.28 -18.62 11.66
N SER A 120 -10.60 -19.18 10.64
CA SER A 120 -9.22 -19.68 10.78
C SER A 120 -8.23 -18.53 10.94
N THR A 121 -8.44 -17.44 10.20
CA THR A 121 -7.65 -16.20 10.30
C THR A 121 -7.92 -15.48 11.61
N GLN A 122 -9.19 -15.37 12.02
CA GLN A 122 -9.57 -14.76 13.29
C GLN A 122 -8.93 -15.50 14.47
N GLN A 123 -8.91 -16.83 14.46
CA GLN A 123 -8.22 -17.62 15.48
C GLN A 123 -6.70 -17.44 15.41
N ALA A 124 -6.09 -17.52 14.22
CA ALA A 124 -4.64 -17.36 14.05
C ALA A 124 -4.11 -15.98 14.48
N LEU A 125 -4.94 -14.92 14.39
CA LEU A 125 -4.67 -13.59 14.94
C LEU A 125 -4.82 -13.58 16.48
N SER A 126 -5.90 -14.17 16.99
CA SER A 126 -6.22 -14.20 18.42
C SER A 126 -5.17 -14.98 19.23
N ASP A 127 -4.75 -16.15 18.74
CA ASP A 127 -3.69 -17.01 19.29
C ASP A 127 -2.32 -16.30 19.40
N ARG A 128 -2.17 -15.14 18.74
CA ARG A 128 -0.94 -14.35 18.57
C ARG A 128 -1.00 -13.01 19.30
N GLY A 129 -2.04 -12.78 20.09
CA GLY A 129 -2.22 -11.53 20.84
C GLY A 129 -2.71 -10.36 20.00
N TYR A 130 -3.35 -10.60 18.86
CA TYR A 130 -4.07 -9.57 18.12
C TYR A 130 -5.57 -9.63 18.41
N ARG A 131 -6.18 -8.46 18.63
CA ARG A 131 -7.63 -8.31 18.69
C ARG A 131 -8.14 -7.73 17.36
N PRO A 132 -8.67 -8.56 16.44
CA PRO A 132 -9.27 -8.05 15.21
C PRO A 132 -10.54 -7.24 15.52
N VAL A 133 -10.64 -6.06 14.90
CA VAL A 133 -11.78 -5.15 14.96
C VAL A 133 -12.22 -4.90 13.52
N VAL A 134 -13.40 -5.40 13.15
CA VAL A 134 -13.90 -5.22 11.80
C VAL A 134 -14.34 -3.77 11.60
N VAL A 135 -13.90 -3.16 10.50
CA VAL A 135 -14.27 -1.81 10.06
C VAL A 135 -14.77 -1.86 8.62
N HIS A 136 -15.78 -1.07 8.26
CA HIS A 136 -16.46 -1.12 6.97
C HIS A 136 -16.42 0.19 6.20
N SER A 137 -16.17 1.30 6.90
CA SER A 137 -16.11 2.65 6.34
C SER A 137 -14.95 3.45 6.92
N ARG A 138 -14.70 4.62 6.32
CA ARG A 138 -13.70 5.56 6.83
C ARG A 138 -14.04 6.01 8.25
N GLU A 139 -15.30 6.29 8.52
CA GLU A 139 -15.78 6.82 9.81
C GLU A 139 -15.56 5.80 10.93
N GLU A 140 -15.67 4.50 10.63
CA GLU A 140 -15.32 3.44 11.58
C GLU A 140 -13.80 3.35 11.83
N VAL A 141 -12.96 3.52 10.80
CA VAL A 141 -11.49 3.63 10.95
C VAL A 141 -11.12 4.84 11.80
N ASP A 142 -11.65 6.03 11.45
CA ASP A 142 -11.40 7.30 12.12
C ASP A 142 -11.82 7.21 13.62
N ALA A 143 -12.91 6.49 13.92
CA ALA A 143 -13.35 6.21 15.30
C ALA A 143 -12.46 5.22 16.08
N GLN A 144 -11.57 4.44 15.44
CA GLN A 144 -10.65 3.53 16.11
C GLN A 144 -9.26 4.11 16.40
N ILE A 145 -8.89 5.25 15.79
CA ILE A 145 -7.54 5.84 15.88
C ILE A 145 -7.10 6.05 17.34
N ALA A 146 -8.00 6.56 18.19
CA ALA A 146 -7.73 6.89 19.59
C ALA A 146 -7.33 5.70 20.49
N ALA A 147 -7.39 4.46 19.97
CA ALA A 147 -6.93 3.25 20.64
C ALA A 147 -5.82 2.54 19.83
N PHE A 148 -4.98 3.32 19.13
CA PHE A 148 -3.68 2.95 18.56
C PHE A 148 -3.62 1.57 17.89
N PRO A 149 -4.37 1.36 16.78
CA PRO A 149 -4.35 0.08 16.06
C PRO A 149 -2.99 -0.16 15.39
N ALA A 150 -2.49 -1.40 15.47
CA ALA A 150 -1.17 -1.77 14.96
C ALA A 150 -1.06 -1.77 13.42
N ALA A 151 -2.17 -1.99 12.72
CA ALA A 151 -2.30 -1.90 11.26
C ALA A 151 -3.79 -1.94 10.85
N LEU A 152 -4.06 -1.60 9.59
CA LEU A 152 -5.25 -2.00 8.84
C LEU A 152 -4.88 -3.20 7.95
N PHE A 153 -5.43 -4.37 8.29
CA PHE A 153 -5.31 -5.60 7.53
C PHE A 153 -6.51 -5.75 6.58
N VAL A 154 -6.25 -5.75 5.27
CA VAL A 154 -7.28 -5.90 4.24
C VAL A 154 -7.17 -7.28 3.61
N ASP A 155 -8.25 -8.06 3.65
CA ASP A 155 -8.27 -9.43 3.16
C ASP A 155 -9.43 -9.66 2.17
N PRO A 156 -9.18 -9.61 0.84
CA PRO A 156 -10.22 -9.53 -0.19
C PRO A 156 -11.06 -10.80 -0.39
N LEU A 157 -10.89 -11.84 0.43
CA LEU A 157 -11.53 -13.14 0.19
C LEU A 157 -12.97 -13.23 0.70
N THR A 158 -13.29 -12.55 1.79
CA THR A 158 -14.54 -12.80 2.55
C THR A 158 -15.69 -11.87 2.19
N GLY A 159 -15.53 -11.01 1.18
CA GLY A 159 -16.62 -10.14 0.72
C GLY A 159 -16.33 -9.35 -0.56
N PRO A 160 -17.37 -8.84 -1.25
CA PRO A 160 -17.22 -8.10 -2.49
C PRO A 160 -16.60 -6.71 -2.26
N ILE A 161 -15.31 -6.57 -2.53
CA ILE A 161 -14.58 -5.29 -2.41
C ILE A 161 -14.84 -4.38 -3.62
N THR A 162 -15.27 -3.14 -3.33
CA THR A 162 -15.28 -2.05 -4.32
C THR A 162 -13.98 -1.25 -4.26
N ARG A 163 -13.52 -0.74 -5.42
CA ARG A 163 -12.33 0.12 -5.51
C ARG A 163 -12.47 1.37 -4.64
N THR A 164 -13.67 1.95 -4.60
CA THR A 164 -13.99 3.17 -3.83
C THR A 164 -13.89 2.95 -2.33
N ALA A 165 -14.42 1.84 -1.81
CA ALA A 165 -14.29 1.50 -0.39
C ALA A 165 -12.83 1.28 0.01
N LEU A 166 -12.08 0.53 -0.81
CA LEU A 166 -10.64 0.30 -0.58
C LEU A 166 -9.82 1.60 -0.61
N GLN A 167 -10.11 2.50 -1.56
CA GLN A 167 -9.47 3.82 -1.66
C GLN A 167 -9.77 4.70 -0.44
N SER A 168 -11.01 4.67 0.05
CA SER A 168 -11.47 5.43 1.21
C SER A 168 -10.84 4.91 2.52
N LEU A 169 -10.89 3.60 2.76
CA LEU A 169 -10.29 2.97 3.95
C LEU A 169 -8.77 3.16 4.01
N ARG A 170 -8.08 3.02 2.87
CA ARG A 170 -6.65 3.35 2.77
C ARG A 170 -6.40 4.84 3.04
N GLN A 171 -7.23 5.75 2.50
CA GLN A 171 -7.06 7.19 2.74
C GLN A 171 -7.26 7.54 4.22
N ALA A 172 -8.21 6.90 4.90
CA ALA A 172 -8.40 7.02 6.35
C ALA A 172 -7.16 6.52 7.11
N ALA A 173 -6.71 5.29 6.84
CA ALA A 173 -5.54 4.71 7.48
C ALA A 173 -4.25 5.53 7.28
N VAL A 174 -3.96 5.99 6.06
CA VAL A 174 -2.79 6.84 5.77
C VAL A 174 -2.89 8.22 6.44
N ALA A 175 -4.09 8.79 6.59
CA ALA A 175 -4.31 10.04 7.34
C ALA A 175 -4.23 9.85 8.86
N ALA A 176 -4.43 8.61 9.34
CA ALA A 176 -4.28 8.18 10.73
C ALA A 176 -2.87 7.66 11.06
N GLU A 177 -1.95 7.68 10.08
CA GLU A 177 -0.62 7.05 10.15
C GLU A 177 -0.62 5.54 10.46
N VAL A 178 -1.74 4.85 10.20
CA VAL A 178 -1.89 3.41 10.42
C VAL A 178 -1.37 2.62 9.20
N PRO A 179 -0.39 1.70 9.37
CA PRO A 179 0.11 0.87 8.28
C PRO A 179 -0.99 0.06 7.59
N VAL A 180 -1.01 0.07 6.26
CA VAL A 180 -1.98 -0.70 5.44
C VAL A 180 -1.30 -1.95 4.89
N LEU A 181 -1.75 -3.12 5.34
CA LEU A 181 -1.35 -4.43 4.81
C LEU A 181 -2.52 -5.05 4.04
N VAL A 182 -2.28 -5.54 2.82
CA VAL A 182 -3.30 -6.21 1.99
C VAL A 182 -2.83 -7.60 1.59
N THR A 183 -3.67 -8.63 1.75
CA THR A 183 -3.42 -9.98 1.22
C THR A 183 -4.07 -10.20 -0.14
N ALA A 184 -3.56 -11.15 -0.94
CA ALA A 184 -4.22 -11.64 -2.16
C ALA A 184 -3.76 -13.06 -2.51
N GLY A 185 -4.59 -13.83 -3.23
CA GLY A 185 -4.12 -14.98 -4.00
C GLY A 185 -3.80 -14.60 -5.44
N LEU A 186 -2.85 -15.29 -6.06
CA LEU A 186 -2.65 -15.26 -7.51
C LEU A 186 -3.04 -16.60 -8.13
N GLY A 187 -3.81 -16.53 -9.22
CA GLY A 187 -4.08 -17.64 -10.13
C GLY A 187 -3.52 -17.38 -11.52
N GLN A 188 -3.30 -18.45 -12.28
CA GLN A 188 -2.80 -18.44 -13.65
C GLN A 188 -3.78 -19.20 -14.55
N ALA A 189 -4.17 -18.61 -15.68
CA ALA A 189 -5.01 -19.25 -16.71
C ALA A 189 -4.72 -18.63 -18.08
N THR A 190 -5.24 -19.23 -19.17
CA THR A 190 -5.25 -18.55 -20.47
C THR A 190 -6.14 -17.30 -20.40
N ARG A 191 -5.95 -16.37 -21.34
CA ARG A 191 -6.69 -15.09 -21.37
C ARG A 191 -8.21 -15.25 -21.45
N GLU A 192 -8.68 -16.37 -21.99
CA GLU A 192 -10.08 -16.73 -22.19
C GLU A 192 -10.68 -17.41 -20.95
N ALA A 193 -9.85 -18.00 -20.09
CA ALA A 193 -10.24 -18.73 -18.88
C ALA A 193 -9.95 -17.95 -17.58
N ALA A 194 -9.32 -16.78 -17.65
CA ALA A 194 -9.03 -15.91 -16.52
C ALA A 194 -10.29 -15.15 -16.06
N TYR A 195 -11.14 -15.81 -15.26
CA TYR A 195 -12.36 -15.24 -14.70
C TYR A 195 -12.13 -14.26 -13.52
N GLY A 196 -10.94 -14.28 -12.90
CA GLY A 196 -10.60 -13.38 -11.80
C GLY A 196 -10.24 -11.95 -12.25
N ALA A 197 -10.21 -11.02 -11.30
CA ALA A 197 -9.87 -9.63 -11.60
C ALA A 197 -8.36 -9.44 -11.91
N ASP A 198 -8.03 -8.59 -12.87
CA ASP A 198 -6.65 -8.16 -13.17
C ASP A 198 -5.99 -7.55 -11.90
N PRO A 199 -4.82 -8.07 -11.42
CA PRO A 199 -4.18 -7.60 -10.20
C PRO A 199 -3.87 -6.11 -10.19
N ALA A 200 -3.51 -5.53 -11.33
CA ALA A 200 -3.21 -4.11 -11.44
C ALA A 200 -4.47 -3.22 -11.31
N VAL A 201 -5.68 -3.79 -11.24
CA VAL A 201 -6.89 -3.09 -10.75
C VAL A 201 -6.77 -2.78 -9.25
N LEU A 202 -6.46 -3.80 -8.45
CA LEU A 202 -6.35 -3.70 -6.99
C LEU A 202 -5.14 -2.83 -6.61
N LEU A 203 -3.99 -3.12 -7.22
CA LEU A 203 -2.74 -2.42 -6.95
C LEU A 203 -2.83 -0.93 -7.33
N LYS A 204 -3.53 -0.57 -8.43
CA LYS A 204 -3.78 0.84 -8.79
C LYS A 204 -4.84 1.54 -7.93
N ALA A 205 -5.73 0.79 -7.27
CA ALA A 205 -6.63 1.35 -6.26
C ALA A 205 -5.89 1.62 -4.93
N LEU A 206 -4.90 0.78 -4.60
CA LEU A 206 -4.09 0.88 -3.39
C LEU A 206 -2.98 1.93 -3.49
N ALA A 207 -2.23 1.99 -4.59
CA ALA A 207 -1.14 2.95 -4.74
C ALA A 207 -1.65 4.40 -4.55
N PRO A 208 -1.15 5.15 -3.55
CA PRO A 208 -1.27 6.60 -3.53
C PRO A 208 -0.61 7.22 -4.76
N ARG A 209 -0.91 8.49 -5.04
CA ARG A 209 -0.19 9.29 -6.03
C ARG A 209 0.32 10.56 -5.38
N ASP A 210 1.54 10.94 -5.73
CA ASP A 210 2.11 12.23 -5.32
C ASP A 210 1.38 13.39 -6.01
N SER A 211 0.89 13.17 -7.24
CA SER A 211 0.05 14.09 -8.02
C SER A 211 -0.55 13.37 -9.24
N GLU A 212 -1.51 14.00 -9.94
CA GLU A 212 -2.06 13.45 -11.19
C GLU A 212 -1.04 13.42 -12.36
N GLN A 213 0.08 14.15 -12.26
CA GLN A 213 1.13 14.17 -13.28
C GLN A 213 2.18 13.07 -13.10
N HIS A 214 2.27 12.46 -11.90
CA HIS A 214 3.26 11.45 -11.59
C HIS A 214 2.62 10.05 -11.55
N PRO A 215 3.11 9.08 -12.35
CA PRO A 215 2.60 7.72 -12.30
C PRO A 215 2.92 7.08 -10.93
N PRO A 216 2.02 6.25 -10.36
CA PRO A 216 2.31 5.59 -9.10
C PRO A 216 3.54 4.67 -9.24
N ARG A 217 4.47 4.78 -8.29
CA ARG A 217 5.68 3.96 -8.24
C ARG A 217 5.46 2.72 -7.38
N VAL A 218 5.74 1.55 -7.94
CA VAL A 218 5.57 0.24 -7.30
C VAL A 218 6.94 -0.42 -7.16
N LEU A 219 7.26 -0.87 -5.95
CA LEU A 219 8.38 -1.80 -5.72
C LEU A 219 7.82 -3.22 -5.66
N LEU A 220 8.22 -4.06 -6.61
CA LEU A 220 7.83 -5.47 -6.71
C LEU A 220 8.97 -6.38 -6.25
N ILE A 221 8.68 -7.32 -5.36
CA ILE A 221 9.68 -8.19 -4.71
C ILE A 221 9.28 -9.66 -4.89
N GLU A 222 10.00 -10.35 -5.77
CA GLU A 222 9.66 -11.68 -6.29
C GLU A 222 10.92 -12.42 -6.74
N GLU A 223 11.03 -13.71 -6.41
CA GLU A 223 12.16 -14.56 -6.82
C GLU A 223 11.94 -15.29 -8.16
N HIS A 224 10.69 -15.49 -8.58
CA HIS A 224 10.33 -16.09 -9.86
C HIS A 224 10.24 -15.01 -10.96
N GLU A 225 11.22 -14.95 -11.86
CA GLU A 225 11.26 -13.90 -12.89
C GLU A 225 10.01 -13.90 -13.79
N GLU A 226 9.39 -15.05 -14.03
CA GLU A 226 8.15 -15.15 -14.82
C GLU A 226 6.97 -14.44 -14.15
N ILE A 227 6.82 -14.57 -12.83
CA ILE A 227 5.80 -13.86 -12.05
C ILE A 227 6.14 -12.36 -12.01
N ALA A 228 7.42 -12.03 -11.77
CA ALA A 228 7.90 -10.66 -11.70
C ALA A 228 7.65 -9.90 -13.03
N LEU A 229 7.94 -10.53 -14.17
CA LEU A 229 7.68 -9.98 -15.51
C LEU A 229 6.17 -9.86 -15.79
N ALA A 230 5.37 -10.89 -15.47
CA ALA A 230 3.92 -10.87 -15.72
C ALA A 230 3.19 -9.82 -14.88
N LEU A 231 3.57 -9.63 -13.61
CA LEU A 231 3.06 -8.53 -12.78
C LEU A 231 3.52 -7.17 -13.30
N THR A 232 4.81 -7.01 -13.63
CA THR A 232 5.39 -5.77 -14.17
C THR A 232 4.65 -5.33 -15.44
N ALA A 233 4.58 -6.20 -16.45
CA ALA A 233 3.88 -5.93 -17.70
C ALA A 233 2.36 -5.69 -17.52
N THR A 234 1.77 -6.08 -16.38
CA THR A 234 0.36 -5.83 -16.05
C THR A 234 0.15 -4.51 -15.32
N LEU A 235 1.09 -4.12 -14.47
CA LEU A 235 1.15 -2.82 -13.80
C LEU A 235 1.47 -1.68 -14.79
N GLU A 236 2.48 -1.85 -15.64
CA GLU A 236 2.92 -0.84 -16.63
C GLU A 236 1.85 -0.57 -17.68
N ARG A 237 1.13 -1.59 -18.16
CA ARG A 237 -0.06 -1.44 -19.02
C ARG A 237 -1.17 -0.59 -18.39
N ARG A 238 -1.14 -0.35 -17.08
CA ARG A 238 -2.06 0.55 -16.36
C ARG A 238 -1.41 1.89 -15.96
N GLY A 239 -0.22 2.22 -16.47
CA GLY A 239 0.46 3.50 -16.24
C GLY A 239 1.03 3.65 -14.82
N MET A 240 1.65 2.58 -14.31
CA MET A 240 2.46 2.60 -13.09
C MET A 240 3.93 2.35 -13.45
N GLN A 241 4.85 2.93 -12.70
CA GLN A 241 6.28 2.63 -12.80
C GLN A 241 6.60 1.48 -11.86
N VAL A 242 7.36 0.49 -12.31
CA VAL A 242 7.72 -0.68 -11.49
C VAL A 242 9.24 -0.82 -11.39
N ALA A 243 9.75 -0.97 -10.18
CA ALA A 243 11.08 -1.53 -9.95
C ALA A 243 10.95 -2.95 -9.43
N ARG A 244 11.77 -3.87 -9.94
CA ARG A 244 11.82 -5.28 -9.53
C ARG A 244 13.02 -5.53 -8.62
N ALA A 245 12.83 -6.31 -7.56
CA ALA A 245 13.87 -6.84 -6.69
C ALA A 245 13.68 -8.35 -6.51
N ALA A 246 14.75 -9.13 -6.60
CA ALA A 246 14.73 -10.55 -6.24
C ALA A 246 15.05 -10.76 -4.74
N THR A 247 15.63 -9.75 -4.08
CA THR A 247 16.10 -9.85 -2.69
C THR A 247 15.73 -8.63 -1.83
N ASP A 248 15.66 -8.83 -0.50
CA ASP A 248 15.54 -7.74 0.48
C ASP A 248 16.56 -6.62 0.27
N THR A 249 17.81 -6.96 -0.07
CA THR A 249 18.91 -6.00 -0.24
C THR A 249 18.65 -5.08 -1.42
N GLU A 250 18.27 -5.64 -2.57
CA GLU A 250 17.88 -4.86 -3.76
C GLU A 250 16.63 -4.04 -3.49
N ALA A 251 15.63 -4.62 -2.81
CA ALA A 251 14.40 -3.94 -2.45
C ALA A 251 14.66 -2.70 -1.59
N VAL A 252 15.53 -2.81 -0.58
CA VAL A 252 15.95 -1.67 0.26
C VAL A 252 16.71 -0.62 -0.55
N THR A 253 17.64 -1.04 -1.42
CA THR A 253 18.39 -0.12 -2.29
C THR A 253 17.45 0.65 -3.24
N LEU A 254 16.53 -0.04 -3.90
CA LEU A 254 15.55 0.58 -4.81
C LEU A 254 14.55 1.45 -4.05
N ALA A 255 14.07 1.04 -2.88
CA ALA A 255 13.14 1.82 -2.07
C ALA A 255 13.73 3.19 -1.68
N GLY A 256 15.00 3.22 -1.26
CA GLY A 256 15.72 4.45 -0.94
C GLY A 256 15.93 5.38 -2.15
N GLN A 257 16.08 4.82 -3.35
CA GLN A 257 16.27 5.58 -4.59
C GLN A 257 14.95 6.12 -5.16
N MET A 258 13.91 5.29 -5.23
CA MET A 258 12.67 5.61 -5.96
C MET A 258 11.54 6.16 -5.07
N ARG A 259 11.58 5.93 -3.75
CA ARG A 259 10.47 6.18 -2.81
C ARG A 259 9.11 5.65 -3.34
N PRO A 260 8.87 4.33 -3.28
CA PRO A 260 7.69 3.71 -3.86
C PRO A 260 6.41 4.15 -3.13
N ASN A 261 5.35 4.37 -3.90
CA ASN A 261 4.00 4.61 -3.38
C ASN A 261 3.34 3.31 -2.91
N LEU A 262 3.75 2.17 -3.47
CA LEU A 262 3.24 0.84 -3.12
C LEU A 262 4.39 -0.17 -3.07
N VAL A 263 4.41 -1.05 -2.06
CA VAL A 263 5.26 -2.25 -2.09
C VAL A 263 4.38 -3.46 -2.32
N VAL A 264 4.81 -4.36 -3.21
CA VAL A 264 4.14 -5.60 -3.56
C VAL A 264 5.16 -6.73 -3.46
N MET A 265 4.88 -7.78 -2.70
CA MET A 265 5.83 -8.89 -2.52
C MET A 265 5.13 -10.25 -2.43
N ASP A 266 5.86 -11.32 -2.75
CA ASP A 266 5.43 -12.66 -2.35
C ASP A 266 5.50 -12.81 -0.83
N LEU A 267 4.40 -13.27 -0.22
CA LEU A 267 4.29 -13.60 1.20
C LEU A 267 5.35 -14.64 1.64
N MET A 268 5.79 -15.52 0.75
CA MET A 268 6.85 -16.51 1.03
C MET A 268 8.18 -15.84 1.34
N GLN A 269 8.45 -14.64 0.79
CA GLN A 269 9.64 -13.85 1.13
C GLN A 269 9.60 -13.25 2.54
N VAL A 270 8.49 -13.31 3.27
CA VAL A 270 8.45 -12.87 4.68
C VAL A 270 9.27 -13.83 5.55
N ARG A 271 10.42 -13.36 6.03
CA ARG A 271 11.36 -14.13 6.88
C ARG A 271 11.38 -13.57 8.32
N ARG A 272 10.66 -14.20 9.25
CA ARG A 272 10.46 -13.75 10.65
C ARG A 272 11.71 -13.21 11.37
N ARG A 273 12.84 -13.91 11.28
CA ARG A 273 14.09 -13.61 12.02
C ARG A 273 15.16 -12.84 11.22
N ARG A 274 14.87 -12.41 10.00
CA ARG A 274 15.79 -11.63 9.16
C ARG A 274 15.28 -10.19 9.05
N ALA A 275 16.17 -9.21 9.14
CA ALA A 275 15.84 -7.84 8.75
C ALA A 275 15.74 -7.77 7.22
N GLY A 276 14.65 -7.19 6.73
CA GLY A 276 14.35 -7.06 5.31
C GLY A 276 13.64 -5.75 4.97
N ILE A 277 12.99 -5.70 3.82
CA ILE A 277 12.32 -4.48 3.33
C ILE A 277 11.31 -3.90 4.33
N VAL A 278 10.52 -4.75 5.01
CA VAL A 278 9.48 -4.32 5.96
C VAL A 278 10.10 -3.61 7.16
N ASP A 279 11.22 -4.14 7.69
CA ASP A 279 11.92 -3.55 8.82
C ASP A 279 12.57 -2.21 8.44
N TRP A 280 13.08 -2.09 7.20
CA TRP A 280 13.61 -0.84 6.66
C TRP A 280 12.51 0.20 6.43
N LEU A 281 11.36 -0.18 5.85
CA LEU A 281 10.22 0.71 5.66
C LEU A 281 9.72 1.26 7.02
N ARG A 282 9.65 0.40 8.05
CA ARG A 282 9.33 0.83 9.42
C ARG A 282 10.37 1.84 9.95
N ALA A 283 11.65 1.49 9.89
CA ALA A 283 12.73 2.33 10.42
C ALA A 283 12.89 3.69 9.70
N ASN A 284 12.31 3.85 8.51
CA ASN A 284 12.28 5.10 7.75
C ASN A 284 10.88 5.76 7.71
N GLY A 285 9.93 5.32 8.57
CA GLY A 285 8.58 5.89 8.67
C GLY A 285 7.70 5.69 7.42
N GLN A 286 8.08 4.81 6.49
CA GLN A 286 7.40 4.65 5.19
C GLN A 286 6.15 3.76 5.28
N LEU A 287 6.05 2.81 6.21
CA LEU A 287 4.90 1.89 6.31
C LEU A 287 3.55 2.61 6.51
N ASN A 288 3.57 3.78 7.14
CA ASN A 288 2.37 4.57 7.46
C ASN A 288 1.77 5.25 6.22
N HIS A 289 2.54 5.37 5.13
CA HIS A 289 2.17 6.09 3.90
C HIS A 289 2.30 5.25 2.62
N THR A 290 3.08 4.18 2.65
CA THR A 290 3.30 3.23 1.55
C THR A 290 2.61 1.90 1.90
N PRO A 291 1.42 1.61 1.36
CA PRO A 291 0.74 0.34 1.62
C PRO A 291 1.58 -0.85 1.14
N LEU A 292 1.55 -1.93 1.92
CA LEU A 292 2.19 -3.19 1.60
C LEU A 292 1.14 -4.20 1.12
N VAL A 293 1.36 -4.78 -0.05
CA VAL A 293 0.54 -5.86 -0.59
C VAL A 293 1.36 -7.14 -0.61
N VAL A 294 0.85 -8.18 0.02
CA VAL A 294 1.45 -9.51 -0.02
C VAL A 294 0.53 -10.47 -0.76
N TYR A 295 1.04 -11.06 -1.84
CA TYR A 295 0.32 -12.12 -2.54
C TYR A 295 0.85 -13.49 -2.13
N THR A 296 0.04 -14.54 -2.32
CA THR A 296 0.51 -15.92 -2.29
C THR A 296 0.48 -16.53 -3.68
N SER A 297 1.66 -16.96 -4.13
CA SER A 297 1.89 -17.73 -5.36
C SER A 297 1.63 -19.23 -5.18
N ALA A 298 1.31 -19.70 -3.97
CA ALA A 298 1.23 -21.12 -3.63
C ALA A 298 0.14 -21.94 -4.36
N GLY A 299 -0.75 -21.28 -5.12
CA GLY A 299 -1.71 -21.91 -6.02
C GLY A 299 -1.24 -22.02 -7.48
N LEU A 300 -0.03 -21.55 -7.81
CA LEU A 300 0.52 -21.55 -9.16
C LEU A 300 1.32 -22.83 -9.44
N ASN A 301 1.11 -23.40 -10.63
CA ASN A 301 1.86 -24.57 -11.07
C ASN A 301 3.26 -24.15 -11.53
N GLN A 302 4.29 -24.39 -10.71
CA GLN A 302 5.69 -24.07 -11.06
C GLN A 302 6.13 -24.52 -12.48
N PRO A 303 5.79 -25.74 -12.97
CA PRO A 303 6.13 -26.16 -14.34
C PRO A 303 5.42 -25.37 -15.45
N GLU A 304 4.41 -24.55 -15.12
CA GLU A 304 3.66 -23.73 -16.06
C GLU A 304 4.04 -22.25 -16.01
N LEU A 305 4.89 -21.82 -15.07
CA LEU A 305 5.35 -20.42 -14.99
C LEU A 305 5.97 -19.90 -16.31
N PRO A 306 6.73 -20.68 -17.12
CA PRO A 306 7.20 -20.22 -18.43
C PRO A 306 6.09 -19.75 -19.39
N LYS A 307 4.84 -20.23 -19.22
CA LYS A 307 3.67 -19.79 -20.00
C LYS A 307 3.22 -18.36 -19.67
N LEU A 308 3.64 -17.81 -18.53
CA LEU A 308 3.45 -16.38 -18.19
C LEU A 308 4.41 -15.53 -19.04
N SER A 309 5.70 -15.90 -19.06
CA SER A 309 6.73 -15.22 -19.87
C SER A 309 6.47 -15.32 -21.37
N ALA A 310 5.90 -16.43 -21.84
CA ALA A 310 5.46 -16.58 -23.23
C ALA A 310 4.16 -15.79 -23.56
N GLY A 311 3.44 -15.29 -22.55
CA GLY A 311 2.17 -14.58 -22.71
C GLY A 311 0.96 -15.46 -23.05
N GLU A 312 1.12 -16.79 -23.09
CA GLU A 312 0.03 -17.77 -23.27
C GLU A 312 -0.99 -17.71 -22.12
N THR A 313 -0.51 -17.40 -20.92
CA THR A 313 -1.29 -17.30 -19.69
C THR A 313 -1.12 -15.95 -19.02
N VAL A 314 -2.11 -15.57 -18.21
CA VAL A 314 -2.14 -14.30 -17.47
C VAL A 314 -2.39 -14.55 -15.98
N LEU A 315 -1.85 -13.67 -15.15
CA LEU A 315 -2.14 -13.65 -13.71
C LEU A 315 -3.49 -12.96 -13.45
N PHE A 316 -4.27 -13.55 -12.54
CA PHE A 316 -5.51 -12.98 -12.02
C PHE A 316 -5.55 -13.05 -10.49
N LEU A 317 -6.31 -12.16 -9.85
CA LEU A 317 -6.59 -12.21 -8.42
C LEU A 317 -7.49 -13.41 -8.12
N ALA A 318 -6.95 -14.31 -7.31
CA ALA A 318 -7.60 -15.53 -6.86
C ALA A 318 -7.78 -15.51 -5.33
N GLU A 319 -8.45 -16.53 -4.80
CA GLU A 319 -8.47 -16.76 -3.37
C GLU A 319 -7.07 -17.11 -2.83
N ARG A 320 -6.69 -16.47 -1.72
CA ARG A 320 -5.45 -16.74 -0.99
C ARG A 320 -5.56 -18.14 -0.36
N SER A 321 -4.47 -18.90 -0.36
CA SER A 321 -4.45 -20.18 0.36
C SER A 321 -4.63 -19.96 1.87
N THR A 322 -5.52 -20.72 2.50
CA THR A 322 -5.76 -20.69 3.95
C THR A 322 -4.86 -21.66 4.72
N SER A 323 -3.76 -22.13 4.12
CA SER A 323 -2.85 -23.10 4.73
C SER A 323 -2.20 -22.56 6.02
N ALA A 324 -1.86 -23.47 6.94
CA ALA A 324 -1.23 -23.10 8.21
C ALA A 324 0.12 -22.37 8.03
N GLU A 325 0.84 -22.62 6.93
CA GLU A 325 2.02 -21.83 6.58
C GLU A 325 1.65 -20.40 6.18
N VAL A 326 0.68 -20.21 5.26
CA VAL A 326 0.27 -18.86 4.83
C VAL A 326 -0.26 -18.05 6.00
N GLN A 327 -1.08 -18.64 6.87
CA GLN A 327 -1.52 -18.01 8.12
C GLN A 327 -0.34 -17.64 9.02
N GLY A 328 0.65 -18.53 9.17
CA GLY A 328 1.88 -18.26 9.92
C GLY A 328 2.72 -17.12 9.34
N ARG A 329 2.82 -17.00 8.01
CA ARG A 329 3.53 -15.91 7.31
C ARG A 329 2.83 -14.57 7.50
N ILE A 330 1.49 -14.52 7.42
CA ILE A 330 0.69 -13.32 7.67
C ILE A 330 0.89 -12.84 9.11
N VAL A 331 0.86 -13.76 10.08
CA VAL A 331 1.19 -13.49 11.49
C VAL A 331 2.61 -12.95 11.67
N ASP A 332 3.62 -13.59 11.07
CA ASP A 332 5.02 -13.16 11.16
C ASP A 332 5.26 -11.79 10.52
N LEU A 333 4.45 -11.42 9.51
CA LEU A 333 4.45 -10.10 8.89
C LEU A 333 3.80 -9.04 9.79
N LEU A 334 2.62 -9.31 10.34
CA LEU A 334 1.94 -8.42 11.27
C LEU A 334 2.81 -8.15 12.52
N ALA A 335 3.55 -9.15 12.99
CA ALA A 335 4.50 -9.02 14.09
C ALA A 335 5.67 -8.06 13.76
N LYS A 336 6.14 -8.04 12.50
CA LYS A 336 7.16 -7.10 12.01
C LYS A 336 6.64 -5.67 11.87
N ILE A 337 5.39 -5.51 11.44
CA ILE A 337 4.75 -4.19 11.28
C ILE A 337 4.44 -3.58 12.65
N GLY A 338 3.77 -4.33 13.52
CA GLY A 338 3.27 -3.84 14.80
C GLY A 338 4.27 -3.83 15.96
N THR A 339 5.53 -4.21 15.77
CA THR A 339 6.55 -4.00 16.81
C THR A 339 7.05 -2.56 16.78
N ASN A 340 6.42 -1.73 17.61
CA ASN A 340 7.12 -0.68 18.33
C ASN A 340 7.90 -1.34 19.49
#